data_AF-A0A2V6JAG5-F1
#
_entry.id   AF-A0A2V6JAG5-F1
#
_cell.length_a   1.000
_cell.length_b   1.000
_cell.length_c   1.000
_cell.angle_alpha   90.00
_cell.angle_beta   90.00
_cell.angle_gamma   90.00
#
_symmetry.space_group_name_H-M   'P 1'
#
loop_
_entity.id
_entity.type
_entity.pdbx_description
1 polymer ?
#
loop_
_entity_poly.entity_id
_entity_poly.type
_entity_poly.pdbx_seq_one_letter_code
_entity_poly.pdbx_strand_id
1 'polypeptide(L)'
;MAELSSPAAVFEIGAAAPWMRKCSSAWVRGPLWDGFWMLSALWLAPIVLLLAQGYSNPESSPLDLLYFGLTALFWIGHRLSSTYLAYCTEAYRPLLQAQPIRFVALPVLITAGCFALFLPADSALPWTREERLIGLAIIDYACVTYHFAAQHFGALSLYRSRADRGSCIQTRRWDRFFALTAGGVLVFVADILAGAVAYQDQWVDRWFPAWIVSAENGIRGGAMLALFAITAIVLVAELRTPQWSLPRIFYIVGLAVMVGLALRPRSLFLFLVIWTSQHWILATGLASQTPSAEPTPTTGIVRRFLHRLNVRPWAVVLLLMLLSLMLLPVFEVEANRETGTY
;
A
#
# COMPACT_ATOMS: atom_id res chain seq x y z
N MET A 1 33.21 20.56 -18.67
CA MET A 1 32.36 19.37 -18.92
C MET A 1 31.75 18.94 -17.59
N ALA A 2 30.85 19.67 -16.92
CA ALA A 2 29.66 20.44 -17.33
C ALA A 2 28.59 19.57 -18.00
N GLU A 3 27.86 18.79 -17.18
CA GLU A 3 26.39 18.62 -17.17
C GLU A 3 26.01 17.47 -16.22
N LEU A 4 26.11 17.73 -14.91
CA LEU A 4 25.47 16.94 -13.85
C LEU A 4 24.74 17.93 -12.94
N SER A 5 23.74 18.59 -13.51
CA SER A 5 22.85 19.52 -12.81
C SER A 5 21.66 19.84 -13.73
N SER A 6 20.80 18.84 -13.95
CA SER A 6 19.46 19.12 -14.47
C SER A 6 18.43 18.86 -13.36
N PRO A 7 17.93 19.91 -12.69
CA PRO A 7 16.87 19.83 -11.69
C PRO A 7 15.46 19.59 -12.30
N ALA A 8 15.38 19.00 -13.49
CA ALA A 8 14.15 18.87 -14.26
C ALA A 8 13.25 17.67 -13.86
N ALA A 9 13.70 16.76 -12.99
CA ALA A 9 12.89 15.61 -12.57
C ALA A 9 11.97 15.88 -11.35
N VAL A 10 11.95 17.11 -10.82
CA VAL A 10 11.18 17.49 -9.62
C VAL A 10 10.05 18.49 -9.92
N PHE A 11 9.92 18.96 -11.16
CA PHE A 11 8.84 19.86 -11.56
C PHE A 11 7.67 19.10 -12.21
N GLU A 12 6.47 19.49 -11.79
CA GLU A 12 5.15 19.14 -12.34
C GLU A 12 4.50 17.80 -11.93
N ILE A 13 4.35 17.60 -10.61
CA ILE A 13 3.06 17.15 -10.04
C ILE A 13 2.38 18.39 -9.41
N GLY A 14 2.40 19.49 -10.16
CA GLY A 14 1.96 20.83 -9.74
C GLY A 14 0.65 21.28 -10.38
N ALA A 15 0.22 20.64 -11.47
CA ALA A 15 -1.15 20.79 -11.94
C ALA A 15 -2.01 19.82 -11.13
N ALA A 16 -2.65 20.33 -10.08
CA ALA A 16 -3.84 19.70 -9.55
C ALA A 16 -4.77 19.44 -10.74
N ALA A 17 -4.91 18.18 -11.14
CA ALA A 17 -5.93 17.83 -12.12
C ALA A 17 -7.27 18.42 -11.60
N PRO A 18 -8.12 19.02 -12.44
CA PRO A 18 -9.35 19.69 -12.00
C PRO A 18 -10.46 18.73 -11.53
N TRP A 19 -10.16 17.43 -11.44
CA TRP A 19 -11.08 16.31 -11.22
C TRP A 19 -11.75 16.22 -9.85
N MET A 20 -11.42 17.08 -8.88
CA MET A 20 -12.15 17.10 -7.61
C MET A 20 -12.93 18.40 -7.49
N ARG A 21 -14.27 18.33 -7.65
CA ARG A 21 -15.16 19.39 -7.16
C ARG A 21 -14.78 19.69 -5.71
N LYS A 22 -14.41 20.95 -5.45
CA LYS A 22 -14.27 21.49 -4.09
C LYS A 22 -15.66 21.44 -3.41
N CYS A 23 -16.00 20.33 -2.79
CA CYS A 23 -16.95 20.35 -1.69
C CYS A 23 -16.25 21.00 -0.49
N SER A 24 -16.96 21.80 0.30
CA SER A 24 -16.44 22.53 1.48
C SER A 24 -16.06 21.62 2.66
N SER A 25 -15.71 20.36 2.38
CA SER A 25 -15.51 19.30 3.33
C SER A 25 -14.05 18.87 3.31
N ALA A 26 -13.45 18.80 4.50
CA ALA A 26 -12.10 18.27 4.69
C ALA A 26 -12.01 16.75 4.41
N TRP A 27 -13.14 16.06 4.28
CA TRP A 27 -13.25 14.64 3.95
C TRP A 27 -13.03 14.40 2.45
N VAL A 28 -12.48 13.25 2.06
CA VAL A 28 -12.27 12.91 0.64
C VAL A 28 -13.61 12.76 -0.06
N ARG A 29 -14.55 12.04 0.56
CA ARG A 29 -15.93 11.93 0.09
C ARG A 29 -16.92 12.27 1.19
N GLY A 30 -16.71 11.78 2.40
CA GLY A 30 -17.58 12.02 3.55
C GLY A 30 -17.24 11.08 4.71
N PRO A 31 -17.66 11.39 5.94
CA PRO A 31 -17.21 10.71 7.14
C PRO A 31 -17.46 9.19 7.14
N LEU A 32 -18.59 8.73 6.60
CA LEU A 32 -18.88 7.29 6.52
C LEU A 32 -18.01 6.56 5.51
N TRP A 33 -17.83 7.16 4.32
CA TRP A 33 -17.02 6.55 3.27
C TRP A 33 -15.54 6.55 3.65
N ASP A 34 -15.03 7.70 4.11
CA ASP A 34 -13.67 7.82 4.59
C ASP A 34 -13.44 6.92 5.81
N GLY A 35 -14.41 6.85 6.74
CA GLY A 35 -14.36 5.97 7.91
C GLY A 35 -14.15 4.49 7.54
N PHE A 36 -14.91 4.00 6.56
CA PHE A 36 -14.80 2.61 6.11
C PHE A 36 -13.51 2.36 5.31
N TRP A 37 -13.24 3.19 4.29
CA TRP A 37 -12.17 2.92 3.32
C TRP A 37 -10.82 3.52 3.71
N MET A 38 -10.80 4.82 4.01
CA MET A 38 -9.56 5.57 4.22
C MET A 38 -9.01 5.35 5.63
N LEU A 39 -9.89 5.33 6.62
CA LEU A 39 -9.59 5.22 8.04
C LEU A 39 -9.73 3.76 8.52
N SER A 40 -9.57 2.79 7.63
CA SER A 40 -9.85 1.39 7.89
C SER A 40 -9.09 0.82 9.08
N ALA A 41 -7.86 1.31 9.32
CA ALA A 41 -7.06 0.95 10.48
C ALA A 41 -7.78 1.18 11.82
N LEU A 42 -8.60 2.23 11.94
CA LEU A 42 -9.24 2.62 13.21
C LEU A 42 -10.34 1.64 13.64
N TRP A 43 -11.07 1.05 12.69
CA TRP A 43 -12.07 0.03 13.01
C TRP A 43 -11.50 -1.38 12.91
N LEU A 44 -10.52 -1.61 12.04
CA LEU A 44 -9.91 -2.93 11.87
C LEU A 44 -9.10 -3.33 13.10
N ALA A 45 -8.30 -2.42 13.65
CA ALA A 45 -7.49 -2.68 14.84
C ALA A 45 -8.29 -3.24 16.04
N PRO A 46 -9.38 -2.59 16.51
CA PRO A 46 -10.15 -3.14 17.63
C PRO A 46 -10.84 -4.46 17.27
N ILE A 47 -11.30 -4.67 16.04
CA ILE A 47 -11.87 -5.96 15.61
C ILE A 47 -10.81 -7.06 15.66
N VAL A 48 -9.62 -6.81 15.12
CA VAL A 48 -8.52 -7.79 15.11
C VAL A 48 -8.13 -8.18 16.54
N LEU A 49 -8.00 -7.19 17.45
CA LEU A 49 -7.71 -7.47 18.85
C LEU A 49 -8.83 -8.25 19.54
N LEU A 50 -10.09 -7.93 19.25
CA LEU A 50 -11.25 -8.62 19.81
C LEU A 50 -11.31 -10.08 19.34
N LEU A 51 -11.14 -10.32 18.04
CA LEU A 51 -11.24 -11.67 17.48
C LEU A 51 -10.08 -12.57 17.92
N ALA A 52 -8.91 -11.99 18.19
CA ALA A 52 -7.76 -12.73 18.71
C ALA A 52 -7.77 -12.89 20.24
N GLN A 53 -8.68 -12.22 20.95
CA GLN A 53 -8.68 -12.21 22.41
C GLN A 53 -8.94 -13.60 22.99
N GLY A 54 -8.08 -14.03 23.91
CA GLY A 54 -8.21 -15.34 24.59
C GLY A 54 -7.57 -16.51 23.84
N TYR A 55 -7.02 -16.29 22.65
CA TYR A 55 -6.30 -17.32 21.89
C TYR A 55 -4.78 -17.17 22.08
N SER A 56 -4.09 -18.28 22.36
CA SER A 56 -2.63 -18.32 22.42
C SER A 56 -1.98 -18.25 21.04
N ASN A 57 -2.64 -18.82 20.03
CA ASN A 57 -2.31 -18.65 18.61
C ASN A 57 -3.44 -17.88 17.89
N PRO A 58 -3.19 -16.64 17.42
CA PRO A 58 -4.16 -15.85 16.67
C PRO A 58 -4.73 -16.53 15.41
N GLU A 59 -3.99 -17.43 14.75
CA GLU A 59 -4.46 -18.18 13.56
C GLU A 59 -5.57 -19.18 13.90
N SER A 60 -5.62 -19.65 15.14
CA SER A 60 -6.70 -20.53 15.61
C SER A 60 -7.97 -19.78 16.02
N SER A 61 -7.96 -18.45 15.93
CA SER A 61 -9.08 -17.60 16.33
C SER A 61 -9.99 -17.25 15.14
N PRO A 62 -11.22 -16.74 15.37
CA PRO A 62 -12.10 -16.25 14.30
C PRO A 62 -11.49 -15.15 13.42
N LEU A 63 -10.35 -14.58 13.82
CA LEU A 63 -9.57 -13.66 13.00
C LEU A 63 -9.16 -14.28 11.66
N ASP A 64 -8.87 -15.57 11.62
CA ASP A 64 -8.45 -16.25 10.39
C ASP A 64 -9.54 -16.22 9.32
N LEU A 65 -10.78 -16.50 9.70
CA LEU A 65 -11.93 -16.39 8.80
C LEU A 65 -12.16 -14.96 8.31
N LEU A 66 -11.96 -13.96 9.17
CA LEU A 66 -12.00 -12.55 8.76
C LEU A 66 -10.91 -12.27 7.73
N TYR A 67 -9.68 -12.71 8.01
CA TYR A 67 -8.55 -12.47 7.12
C TYR A 67 -8.71 -13.15 5.77
N PHE A 68 -9.18 -14.40 5.76
CA PHE A 68 -9.53 -15.11 4.53
C PHE A 68 -10.58 -14.36 3.72
N GLY A 69 -11.66 -13.89 4.37
CA GLY A 69 -12.70 -13.09 3.70
C GLY A 69 -12.17 -11.79 3.11
N LEU A 70 -11.31 -11.07 3.83
CA LEU A 70 -10.68 -9.83 3.35
C LEU A 70 -9.70 -10.10 2.21
N THR A 71 -8.95 -11.21 2.28
CA THR A 71 -8.05 -11.66 1.20
C THR A 71 -8.84 -11.98 -0.05
N ALA A 72 -9.88 -12.81 0.07
CA ALA A 72 -10.73 -13.19 -1.04
C ALA A 72 -11.35 -11.98 -1.74
N LEU A 73 -11.81 -10.99 -0.97
CA LEU A 73 -12.48 -9.80 -1.51
C LEU A 73 -11.51 -8.73 -2.05
N PHE A 74 -10.34 -8.54 -1.46
CA PHE A 74 -9.53 -7.35 -1.73
C PHE A 74 -8.10 -7.64 -2.19
N TRP A 75 -7.54 -8.83 -1.97
CA TRP A 75 -6.13 -9.09 -2.25
C TRP A 75 -5.77 -9.02 -3.74
N ILE A 76 -6.52 -9.62 -4.64
CA ILE A 76 -6.18 -9.50 -6.08
C ILE A 76 -6.76 -8.21 -6.65
N GLY A 77 -7.95 -7.80 -6.17
CA GLY A 77 -8.60 -6.55 -6.58
C GLY A 77 -7.71 -5.31 -6.35
N HIS A 78 -7.03 -5.20 -5.21
CA HIS A 78 -6.14 -4.07 -4.97
C HIS A 78 -4.88 -4.11 -5.85
N ARG A 79 -4.29 -5.29 -6.12
CA ARG A 79 -3.14 -5.44 -7.03
C ARG A 79 -3.47 -4.97 -8.45
N LEU A 80 -4.70 -5.25 -8.90
CA LEU A 80 -5.18 -4.82 -10.22
C LEU A 80 -5.60 -3.35 -10.27
N SER A 81 -5.77 -2.69 -9.13
CA SER A 81 -6.34 -1.34 -9.06
C SER A 81 -5.51 -0.30 -9.83
N SER A 82 -4.19 -0.31 -9.70
CA SER A 82 -3.32 0.65 -10.41
C SER A 82 -3.37 0.46 -11.93
N THR A 83 -3.36 -0.80 -12.38
CA THR A 83 -3.51 -1.17 -13.80
C THR A 83 -4.88 -0.77 -14.33
N TYR A 84 -5.94 -1.05 -13.57
CA TYR A 84 -7.29 -0.64 -13.90
C TYR A 84 -7.39 0.88 -14.04
N LEU A 85 -6.89 1.64 -13.08
CA LEU A 85 -6.88 3.10 -13.13
C LEU A 85 -6.11 3.60 -14.35
N ALA A 86 -4.92 3.06 -14.61
CA ALA A 86 -4.11 3.49 -15.73
C ALA A 86 -4.83 3.28 -17.07
N TYR A 87 -5.35 2.08 -17.33
CA TYR A 87 -5.78 1.68 -18.67
C TYR A 87 -7.28 1.69 -18.92
N CYS A 88 -8.09 1.59 -17.87
CA CYS A 88 -9.55 1.48 -17.97
C CYS A 88 -10.27 2.79 -17.61
N THR A 89 -9.54 3.87 -17.33
CA THR A 89 -10.12 5.16 -16.92
C THR A 89 -9.64 6.30 -17.82
N GLU A 90 -10.46 7.34 -17.93
CA GLU A 90 -10.10 8.59 -18.59
C GLU A 90 -9.28 9.50 -17.67
N ALA A 91 -9.34 9.27 -16.36
CA ALA A 91 -8.62 10.06 -15.36
C ALA A 91 -7.09 10.02 -15.54
N TYR A 92 -6.53 8.87 -15.95
CA TYR A 92 -5.09 8.71 -16.16
C TYR A 92 -4.64 8.91 -17.62
N ARG A 93 -5.56 9.11 -18.56
CA ARG A 93 -5.23 9.18 -19.99
C ARG A 93 -4.21 10.28 -20.34
N PRO A 94 -4.32 11.52 -19.83
CA PRO A 94 -3.30 12.54 -20.11
C PRO A 94 -1.91 12.11 -19.65
N LEU A 95 -1.83 11.42 -18.50
CA LEU A 95 -0.59 10.96 -17.92
C LEU A 95 0.00 9.77 -18.69
N LEU A 96 -0.84 8.83 -19.15
CA LEU A 96 -0.44 7.75 -20.05
C LEU A 96 0.22 8.29 -21.33
N GLN A 97 -0.39 9.32 -21.92
CA GLN A 97 0.11 9.94 -23.16
C GLN A 97 1.41 10.72 -22.94
N ALA A 98 1.51 11.44 -21.83
CA ALA A 98 2.69 12.24 -21.50
C ALA A 98 3.89 11.41 -21.03
N GLN A 99 3.65 10.23 -20.43
CA GLN A 99 4.69 9.41 -19.80
C GLN A 99 4.72 7.96 -20.31
N PRO A 100 4.87 7.71 -21.62
CA PRO A 100 4.81 6.36 -22.20
C PRO A 100 5.91 5.44 -21.67
N ILE A 101 7.07 5.98 -21.29
CA ILE A 101 8.16 5.20 -20.68
C ILE A 101 7.68 4.58 -19.37
N ARG A 102 7.00 5.36 -18.52
CA ARG A 102 6.56 4.92 -17.20
C ARG A 102 5.46 3.86 -17.27
N PHE A 103 4.51 4.04 -18.18
CA PHE A 103 3.34 3.18 -18.24
C PHE A 103 3.50 2.02 -19.20
N VAL A 104 4.23 2.16 -20.30
CA VAL A 104 4.35 1.09 -21.31
C VAL A 104 5.73 0.45 -21.28
N ALA A 105 6.79 1.23 -21.51
CA ALA A 105 8.13 0.66 -21.69
C ALA A 105 8.64 -0.02 -20.41
N LEU A 106 8.51 0.63 -19.26
CA LEU A 106 9.03 0.11 -17.99
C LEU A 106 8.33 -1.20 -17.57
N PRO A 107 6.98 -1.33 -17.59
CA PRO A 107 6.34 -2.61 -17.32
C PRO A 107 6.77 -3.71 -18.30
N VAL A 108 6.86 -3.42 -19.60
CA VAL A 108 7.33 -4.40 -20.61
C VAL A 108 8.76 -4.84 -20.31
N LEU A 109 9.67 -3.91 -19.98
CA LEU A 109 11.06 -4.22 -19.64
C LEU A 109 11.17 -5.04 -18.34
N ILE A 110 10.36 -4.72 -17.32
CA ILE A 110 10.30 -5.50 -16.07
C ILE A 110 9.82 -6.92 -16.37
N THR A 111 8.74 -7.07 -17.13
CA THR A 111 8.23 -8.39 -17.54
C THR A 111 9.29 -9.19 -18.31
N ALA A 112 9.94 -8.56 -19.30
CA ALA A 112 11.01 -9.19 -20.07
C ALA A 112 12.21 -9.57 -19.17
N GLY A 113 12.56 -8.72 -18.21
CA GLY A 113 13.60 -8.98 -17.22
C GLY A 113 13.27 -10.19 -16.33
N CYS A 114 12.03 -10.31 -15.86
CA CYS A 114 11.57 -11.49 -15.12
C CYS A 114 11.70 -12.77 -15.97
N PHE A 115 11.28 -12.75 -17.23
CA PHE A 115 11.47 -13.89 -18.14
C PHE A 115 12.96 -14.22 -18.36
N ALA A 116 13.80 -13.21 -18.57
CA ALA A 116 15.24 -13.39 -18.75
C ALA A 116 15.91 -13.96 -17.48
N LEU A 117 15.39 -13.65 -16.29
CA LEU A 117 15.89 -14.20 -15.04
C LEU A 117 15.38 -15.62 -14.77
N PHE A 118 14.12 -15.94 -15.05
CA PHE A 118 13.52 -17.21 -14.60
C PHE A 118 13.48 -18.32 -15.66
N LEU A 119 13.40 -17.99 -16.95
CA LEU A 119 13.37 -19.01 -18.00
C LEU A 119 14.68 -19.82 -18.11
N PRO A 120 15.89 -19.20 -18.05
CA PRO A 120 17.13 -19.96 -18.21
C PRO A 120 17.30 -21.04 -17.14
N ALA A 121 17.82 -22.20 -17.55
CA ALA A 121 18.19 -23.28 -16.65
C ALA A 121 19.31 -22.87 -15.67
N ASP A 122 19.49 -23.61 -14.59
CA ASP A 122 20.49 -23.32 -13.56
C ASP A 122 21.93 -23.31 -14.09
N SER A 123 22.20 -24.01 -15.20
CA SER A 123 23.51 -24.00 -15.86
C SER A 123 23.78 -22.75 -16.69
N ALA A 124 22.77 -21.94 -16.99
CA ALA A 124 22.90 -20.81 -17.92
C ALA A 124 23.30 -19.48 -17.24
N LEU A 125 23.12 -19.37 -15.92
CA LEU A 125 23.45 -18.18 -15.13
C LEU A 125 24.29 -18.56 -13.90
N PRO A 126 25.03 -17.61 -13.29
CA PRO A 126 25.88 -17.89 -12.12
C PRO A 126 25.12 -18.30 -10.85
N TRP A 127 23.80 -18.05 -10.81
CA TRP A 127 22.92 -18.31 -9.66
C TRP A 127 21.82 -19.30 -10.03
N THR A 128 21.44 -20.15 -9.09
CA THR A 128 20.31 -21.09 -9.27
C THR A 128 18.98 -20.33 -9.45
N ARG A 129 17.94 -20.98 -9.97
CA ARG A 129 16.59 -20.38 -10.09
C ARG A 129 16.06 -19.96 -8.73
N GLU A 130 16.32 -20.76 -7.70
CA GLU A 130 15.93 -20.46 -6.33
C GLU A 130 16.62 -19.18 -5.84
N GLU A 131 17.94 -19.06 -5.99
CA GLU A 131 18.69 -17.85 -5.60
C GLU A 131 18.23 -16.61 -6.37
N ARG A 132 17.92 -16.75 -7.67
CA ARG A 132 17.34 -15.68 -8.49
C ARG A 132 15.96 -15.26 -7.99
N LEU A 133 15.13 -16.22 -7.59
CA LEU A 133 13.79 -15.97 -7.06
C LEU A 133 13.85 -15.22 -5.74
N ILE A 134 14.68 -15.69 -4.82
CA ILE A 134 14.94 -15.03 -3.54
C ILE A 134 15.45 -13.61 -3.83
N GLY A 135 16.48 -13.48 -4.68
CA GLY A 135 17.04 -12.22 -5.15
C GLY A 135 15.98 -11.20 -5.58
N LEU A 136 15.01 -11.63 -6.39
CA LEU A 136 13.94 -10.76 -6.87
C LEU A 136 12.87 -10.50 -5.81
N ALA A 137 12.51 -11.49 -4.99
CA ALA A 137 11.54 -11.35 -3.90
C ALA A 137 11.95 -10.26 -2.90
N ILE A 138 13.26 -10.09 -2.68
CA ILE A 138 13.84 -9.03 -1.87
C ILE A 138 13.59 -7.65 -2.46
N ILE A 139 13.88 -7.53 -3.76
CA ILE A 139 13.73 -6.27 -4.49
C ILE A 139 12.25 -5.91 -4.52
N ASP A 140 11.39 -6.89 -4.80
CA ASP A 140 9.94 -6.75 -4.76
C ASP A 140 9.48 -6.30 -3.37
N TYR A 141 9.94 -6.96 -2.31
CA TYR A 141 9.60 -6.60 -0.94
C TYR A 141 9.99 -5.15 -0.60
N ALA A 142 11.21 -4.71 -0.93
CA ALA A 142 11.62 -3.32 -0.74
C ALA A 142 10.76 -2.33 -1.56
N CYS A 143 10.41 -2.70 -2.79
CA CYS A 143 9.52 -1.91 -3.65
C CYS A 143 8.10 -1.84 -3.08
N VAL A 144 7.58 -2.94 -2.54
CA VAL A 144 6.25 -3.03 -1.92
C VAL A 144 6.20 -2.21 -0.64
N THR A 145 7.21 -2.27 0.23
CA THR A 145 7.29 -1.41 1.43
C THR A 145 7.33 0.07 1.04
N TYR A 146 8.11 0.44 0.02
CA TYR A 146 8.13 1.80 -0.49
C TYR A 146 6.77 2.22 -1.07
N HIS A 147 6.14 1.35 -1.87
CA HIS A 147 4.81 1.57 -2.44
C HIS A 147 3.77 1.81 -1.35
N PHE A 148 3.77 0.98 -0.32
CA PHE A 148 2.90 1.09 0.85
C PHE A 148 3.07 2.46 1.53
N ALA A 149 4.31 2.87 1.82
CA ALA A 149 4.59 4.19 2.37
C ALA A 149 4.14 5.33 1.43
N ALA A 150 4.37 5.19 0.12
CA ALA A 150 3.97 6.17 -0.88
C ALA A 150 2.43 6.31 -0.98
N GLN A 151 1.68 5.22 -0.81
CA GLN A 151 0.22 5.25 -0.75
C GLN A 151 -0.28 6.06 0.45
N HIS A 152 0.32 5.88 1.64
CA HIS A 152 -0.02 6.68 2.82
C HIS A 152 0.32 8.16 2.65
N PHE A 153 1.44 8.48 2.01
CA PHE A 153 1.75 9.85 1.61
C PHE A 153 0.69 10.43 0.66
N GLY A 154 0.21 9.62 -0.29
CA GLY A 154 -0.88 9.98 -1.21
C GLY A 154 -2.18 10.31 -0.47
N ALA A 155 -2.59 9.46 0.47
CA ALA A 155 -3.79 9.70 1.29
C ALA A 155 -3.67 10.96 2.17
N LEU A 156 -2.52 11.17 2.82
CA LEU A 156 -2.25 12.40 3.58
C LEU A 156 -2.29 13.64 2.68
N SER A 157 -1.79 13.52 1.45
CA SER A 157 -1.85 14.59 0.44
C SER A 157 -3.28 14.91 0.01
N LEU A 158 -4.16 13.91 -0.11
CA LEU A 158 -5.58 14.13 -0.38
C LEU A 158 -6.24 14.94 0.75
N TYR A 159 -6.05 14.53 2.01
CA TYR A 159 -6.60 15.26 3.14
C TYR A 159 -6.04 16.66 3.30
N ARG A 160 -4.75 16.84 3.02
CA ARG A 160 -4.11 18.15 2.99
C ARG A 160 -4.71 19.04 1.90
N SER A 161 -4.96 18.49 0.71
CA SER A 161 -5.61 19.23 -0.38
C SER A 161 -7.07 19.58 -0.05
N ARG A 162 -7.81 18.68 0.62
CA ARG A 162 -9.19 18.91 1.05
C ARG A 162 -9.31 19.95 2.16
N ALA A 163 -8.25 20.13 2.96
CA ALA A 163 -8.12 21.19 3.93
C ALA A 163 -7.56 22.50 3.34
N ASP A 164 -7.64 22.69 2.01
CA ASP A 164 -7.12 23.84 1.27
C ASP A 164 -5.61 24.12 1.44
N ARG A 165 -4.84 23.12 1.89
CA ARG A 165 -3.38 23.19 2.11
C ARG A 165 -2.55 22.46 1.05
N GLY A 166 -3.12 22.24 -0.14
CA GLY A 166 -2.48 21.52 -1.24
C GLY A 166 -1.11 22.08 -1.67
N SER A 167 -0.87 23.38 -1.50
CA SER A 167 0.39 24.06 -1.81
C SER A 167 1.38 24.15 -0.64
N CYS A 168 0.97 23.81 0.60
CA CYS A 168 1.83 23.94 1.77
C CYS A 168 3.02 22.97 1.73
N ILE A 169 4.21 23.51 1.45
CA ILE A 169 5.47 22.74 1.33
C ILE A 169 5.85 22.10 2.67
N GLN A 170 5.69 22.82 3.78
CA GLN A 170 6.06 22.32 5.09
C GLN A 170 5.21 21.12 5.51
N THR A 171 3.89 21.19 5.37
CA THR A 171 3.00 20.06 5.67
C THR A 171 3.28 18.89 4.72
N ARG A 172 3.57 19.14 3.44
CA ARG A 172 3.98 18.08 2.49
C ARG A 172 5.26 17.37 2.92
N ARG A 173 6.25 18.11 3.46
CA ARG A 173 7.48 17.50 4.00
C ARG A 173 7.19 16.61 5.19
N TRP A 174 6.33 17.08 6.11
CA TRP A 174 5.87 16.27 7.25
C TRP A 174 5.10 15.03 6.79
N ASP A 175 4.23 15.14 5.79
CA ASP A 175 3.52 13.98 5.20
C ASP A 175 4.49 12.92 4.71
N ARG A 176 5.48 13.34 3.93
CA ARG A 176 6.45 12.44 3.35
C ARG A 176 7.33 11.81 4.43
N PHE A 177 7.81 12.61 5.38
CA PHE A 177 8.60 12.13 6.50
C PHE A 177 7.83 11.10 7.32
N PHE A 178 6.60 11.41 7.71
CA PHE A 178 5.76 10.53 8.52
C PHE A 178 5.43 9.24 7.77
N ALA A 179 5.01 9.32 6.51
CA ALA A 179 4.64 8.15 5.72
C ALA A 179 5.83 7.22 5.45
N LEU A 180 7.01 7.77 5.09
CA LEU A 180 8.22 6.96 4.88
C LEU A 180 8.76 6.38 6.17
N THR A 181 8.67 7.10 7.29
CA THR A 181 9.19 6.61 8.57
C THR A 181 8.22 5.61 9.20
N ALA A 182 6.98 6.00 9.46
CA ALA A 182 5.99 5.14 10.12
C ALA A 182 5.49 4.03 9.19
N GLY A 183 5.05 4.37 7.98
CA GLY A 183 4.55 3.40 7.01
C GLY A 183 5.64 2.61 6.29
N GLY A 184 6.86 3.11 6.21
CA GLY A 184 7.98 2.42 5.54
C GLY A 184 8.92 1.74 6.53
N VAL A 185 9.82 2.53 7.13
CA VAL A 185 10.91 2.03 7.98
C VAL A 185 10.39 1.23 9.18
N LEU A 186 9.41 1.75 9.92
CA LEU A 186 8.91 1.07 11.11
C LEU A 186 8.09 -0.19 10.78
N VAL A 187 7.40 -0.22 9.63
CA VAL A 187 6.74 -1.44 9.12
C VAL A 187 7.78 -2.48 8.73
N PHE A 188 8.83 -2.09 8.01
CA PHE A 188 9.94 -2.98 7.65
C PHE A 188 10.62 -3.57 8.89
N VAL A 189 10.87 -2.73 9.91
CA VAL A 189 11.40 -3.19 11.20
C VAL A 189 10.42 -4.15 11.88
N ALA A 190 9.13 -3.83 11.92
CA ALA A 190 8.13 -4.71 12.52
C ALA A 190 8.06 -6.08 11.83
N ASP A 191 8.13 -6.09 10.50
CA ASP A 191 8.08 -7.29 9.67
C ASP A 191 9.32 -8.19 9.87
N ILE A 192 10.52 -7.61 9.90
CA ILE A 192 11.77 -8.34 10.25
C ILE A 192 11.66 -8.96 11.63
N LEU A 193 11.23 -8.18 12.63
CA LEU A 193 11.13 -8.66 14.01
C LEU A 193 10.02 -9.69 14.16
N ALA A 194 8.94 -9.59 13.39
CA ALA A 194 7.83 -10.54 13.41
C ALA A 194 8.15 -11.86 12.69
N GLY A 195 9.24 -11.91 11.92
CA GLY A 195 9.62 -13.07 11.13
C GLY A 195 8.75 -13.34 9.90
N ALA A 196 8.11 -12.28 9.39
CA ALA A 196 7.21 -12.34 8.24
C ALA A 196 7.92 -12.55 6.90
N VAL A 197 9.23 -12.29 6.86
CA VAL A 197 10.02 -12.50 5.65
C VAL A 197 9.96 -13.99 5.34
N ALA A 198 9.28 -14.36 4.25
CA ALA A 198 9.05 -15.73 3.77
C ALA A 198 10.33 -16.58 3.55
N TYR A 199 11.49 -16.02 3.89
CA TYR A 199 12.82 -16.58 3.75
C TYR A 199 13.68 -16.34 4.99
N GLN A 200 13.12 -16.11 6.20
CA GLN A 200 13.91 -15.84 7.42
C GLN A 200 15.16 -16.72 7.56
N ASP A 201 15.02 -18.04 7.33
CA ASP A 201 16.11 -19.02 7.39
C ASP A 201 17.19 -18.81 6.31
N GLN A 202 16.81 -18.32 5.13
CA GLN A 202 17.72 -18.04 4.01
C GLN A 202 18.26 -16.61 4.01
N TRP A 203 17.60 -15.71 4.73
CA TRP A 203 17.76 -14.26 4.60
C TRP A 203 18.25 -13.59 5.88
N VAL A 204 17.58 -13.87 7.00
CA VAL A 204 17.90 -13.29 8.30
C VAL A 204 19.00 -14.11 8.96
N ASP A 205 18.86 -15.43 9.09
CA ASP A 205 19.86 -16.24 9.79
C ASP A 205 21.23 -16.28 9.10
N ARG A 206 21.26 -16.07 7.78
CA ARG A 206 22.50 -16.06 6.98
C ARG A 206 23.23 -14.71 6.97
N TRP A 207 22.53 -13.60 7.20
CA TRP A 207 23.08 -12.24 7.02
C TRP A 207 22.89 -11.31 8.20
N PHE A 208 21.94 -11.59 9.11
CA PHE A 208 21.73 -10.80 10.32
C PHE A 208 22.65 -11.29 11.44
N PRO A 209 23.47 -10.40 12.01
CA PRO A 209 24.28 -10.73 13.17
C PRO A 209 23.42 -11.19 14.36
N ALA A 210 23.89 -12.19 15.10
CA ALA A 210 23.23 -12.73 16.30
C ALA A 210 22.87 -11.67 17.36
N TRP A 211 23.57 -10.53 17.38
CA TRP A 211 23.27 -9.43 18.30
C TRP A 211 21.89 -8.80 18.04
N ILE A 212 21.38 -8.81 16.80
CA ILE A 212 20.06 -8.24 16.48
C ILE A 212 18.95 -9.07 17.12
N VAL A 213 19.07 -10.40 17.07
CA VAL A 213 18.16 -11.33 17.74
C VAL A 213 18.19 -11.11 19.25
N SER A 214 19.38 -10.92 19.84
CA SER A 214 19.51 -10.64 21.28
C SER A 214 18.92 -9.29 21.71
N ALA A 215 18.85 -8.32 20.78
CA ALA A 215 18.36 -6.96 21.02
C ALA A 215 16.89 -6.76 20.61
N GLU A 216 16.19 -7.80 20.14
CA GLU A 216 14.86 -7.70 19.52
C GLU A 216 13.86 -6.87 20.35
N ASN A 217 13.74 -7.18 21.65
CA ASN A 217 12.84 -6.46 22.56
C ASN A 217 13.23 -4.98 22.73
N GLY A 218 14.53 -4.68 22.77
CA GLY A 218 15.04 -3.30 22.83
C GLY A 218 14.74 -2.53 21.55
N ILE A 219 14.89 -3.18 20.38
CA ILE A 219 14.55 -2.60 19.08
C ILE A 219 13.05 -2.32 18.99
N ARG A 220 12.19 -3.27 19.40
CA ARG A 220 10.73 -3.06 19.47
C ARG A 220 10.38 -1.86 20.35
N GLY A 221 10.96 -1.78 21.55
CA GLY A 221 10.74 -0.67 22.47
C GLY A 221 11.17 0.68 21.89
N GLY A 222 12.35 0.73 21.27
CA GLY A 222 12.86 1.93 20.60
C GLY A 222 12.00 2.35 19.40
N ALA A 223 11.59 1.39 18.57
CA ALA A 223 10.70 1.62 17.43
C ALA A 223 9.31 2.14 17.87
N MET A 224 8.77 1.58 18.96
CA MET A 224 7.51 2.04 19.55
C MET A 224 7.63 3.46 20.09
N LEU A 225 8.71 3.78 20.81
CA LEU A 225 8.95 5.13 21.31
C LEU A 225 9.11 6.13 20.15
N ALA A 226 9.86 5.76 19.11
CA ALA A 226 10.02 6.58 17.91
C ALA A 226 8.67 6.84 17.23
N LEU A 227 7.82 5.81 17.08
CA LEU A 227 6.47 5.92 16.53
C LEU A 227 5.62 6.92 17.33
N PHE A 228 5.60 6.81 18.66
CA PHE A 228 4.85 7.74 19.50
C PHE A 228 5.38 9.17 19.37
N ALA A 229 6.70 9.35 19.39
CA ALA A 229 7.32 10.67 19.27
C ALA A 229 6.99 11.34 17.93
N ILE A 230 7.21 10.65 16.80
CA ILE A 230 6.91 11.23 15.47
C ILE A 230 5.41 11.49 15.29
N THR A 231 4.55 10.60 15.79
CA THR A 231 3.10 10.79 15.71
C THR A 231 2.67 12.01 16.52
N ALA A 232 3.15 12.15 17.75
CA ALA A 232 2.86 13.31 18.60
C ALA A 232 3.33 14.62 17.96
N ILE A 233 4.55 14.64 17.41
CA ILE A 233 5.10 15.81 16.71
C ILE A 233 4.22 16.22 15.53
N VAL A 234 3.83 15.26 14.68
CA VAL A 234 3.00 15.54 13.49
C VAL A 234 1.59 15.98 13.89
N LEU A 235 1.00 15.40 14.94
CA LEU A 235 -0.30 15.80 15.46
C LEU A 235 -0.27 17.20 16.06
N VAL A 236 0.75 17.54 16.85
CA VAL A 236 0.93 18.90 17.39
C VAL A 236 1.13 19.91 16.26
N ALA A 237 1.92 19.57 15.24
CA ALA A 237 2.09 20.42 14.06
C ALA A 237 0.77 20.63 13.31
N GLU A 238 -0.05 19.59 13.17
CA GLU A 238 -1.37 19.67 12.56
C GLU A 238 -2.32 20.57 13.35
N LEU A 239 -2.41 20.39 14.67
CA LEU A 239 -3.28 21.18 15.56
C LEU A 239 -2.89 22.66 15.64
N ARG A 240 -1.61 22.99 15.43
CA ARG A 240 -1.13 24.37 15.38
C ARG A 240 -1.37 25.06 14.04
N THR A 241 -1.89 24.33 13.03
CA THR A 241 -2.15 24.90 11.72
C THR A 241 -3.55 25.53 11.67
N PRO A 242 -3.74 26.75 11.12
CA PRO A 242 -5.05 27.42 11.07
C PRO A 242 -6.16 26.65 10.35
N GLN A 243 -5.80 25.74 9.44
CA GLN A 243 -6.71 24.87 8.67
C GLN A 243 -6.44 23.39 8.98
N TRP A 244 -6.36 23.06 10.27
CA TRP A 244 -6.22 21.69 10.73
C TRP A 244 -7.39 20.83 10.23
N SER A 245 -7.13 19.54 10.03
CA SER A 245 -8.07 18.61 9.40
C SER A 245 -8.30 17.41 10.31
N LEU A 246 -9.52 17.30 10.84
CA LEU A 246 -9.94 16.15 11.63
C LEU A 246 -9.74 14.80 10.91
N PRO A 247 -10.15 14.60 9.64
CA PRO A 247 -9.93 13.31 8.98
C PRO A 247 -8.45 12.99 8.76
N ARG A 248 -7.62 14.02 8.61
CA ARG A 248 -6.17 13.86 8.55
C ARG A 248 -5.59 13.39 9.88
N ILE A 249 -6.04 13.95 11.00
CA ILE A 249 -5.68 13.51 12.36
C ILE A 249 -6.04 12.04 12.53
N PHE A 250 -7.28 11.66 12.19
CA PHE A 250 -7.72 10.27 12.26
C PHE A 250 -6.87 9.35 11.38
N TYR A 251 -6.46 9.80 10.20
CA TYR A 251 -5.58 9.02 9.33
C TYR A 251 -4.18 8.82 9.93
N ILE A 252 -3.59 9.87 10.51
CA ILE A 252 -2.30 9.81 11.21
C ILE A 252 -2.38 8.83 12.38
N VAL A 253 -3.42 8.94 13.20
CA VAL A 253 -3.67 8.05 14.34
C VAL A 253 -3.88 6.62 13.87
N GLY A 254 -4.69 6.40 12.82
CA GLY A 254 -4.95 5.07 12.27
C GLY A 254 -3.68 4.38 11.78
N LEU A 255 -2.83 5.09 11.05
CA LEU A 255 -1.53 4.57 10.63
C LEU A 255 -0.64 4.24 11.85
N ALA A 256 -0.58 5.13 12.84
CA ALA A 256 0.19 4.87 14.06
C ALA A 256 -0.34 3.67 14.86
N VAL A 257 -1.66 3.48 14.96
CA VAL A 257 -2.26 2.31 15.61
C VAL A 257 -1.88 1.02 14.89
N MET A 258 -1.97 0.99 13.56
CA MET A 258 -1.56 -0.16 12.76
C MET A 258 -0.10 -0.53 12.99
N VAL A 259 0.81 0.45 12.91
CA VAL A 259 2.26 0.21 13.12
C VAL A 259 2.55 -0.17 14.58
N GLY A 260 1.85 0.44 15.55
CA GLY A 260 1.98 0.10 16.96
C GLY A 260 1.59 -1.35 17.24
N LEU A 261 0.51 -1.83 16.63
CA LEU A 261 0.11 -3.23 16.72
C LEU A 261 1.13 -4.16 16.05
N ALA A 262 1.71 -3.75 14.92
CA ALA A 262 2.79 -4.48 14.24
C ALA A 262 4.03 -4.68 15.14
N LEU A 263 4.35 -3.67 15.95
CA LEU A 263 5.52 -3.70 16.83
C LEU A 263 5.31 -4.52 18.11
N ARG A 264 4.08 -4.98 18.40
CA ARG A 264 3.82 -5.80 19.60
C ARG A 264 4.51 -7.17 19.48
N PRO A 265 5.03 -7.72 20.59
CA PRO A 265 5.61 -9.06 20.59
C PRO A 265 4.59 -10.14 20.19
N ARG A 266 5.05 -11.16 19.45
CA ARG A 266 4.37 -12.45 19.23
C ARG A 266 3.04 -12.43 18.48
N SER A 267 2.96 -11.71 17.37
CA SER A 267 1.79 -11.88 16.50
C SER A 267 2.04 -11.48 15.06
N LEU A 268 2.92 -12.24 14.39
CA LEU A 268 3.10 -12.15 12.95
C LEU A 268 1.74 -12.10 12.23
N PHE A 269 0.85 -13.01 12.60
CA PHE A 269 -0.50 -13.04 12.04
C PHE A 269 -1.29 -11.74 12.29
N LEU A 270 -1.34 -11.19 13.51
CA LEU A 270 -2.06 -9.92 13.76
C LEU A 270 -1.48 -8.77 12.94
N PHE A 271 -0.15 -8.73 12.80
CA PHE A 271 0.51 -7.74 11.96
C PHE A 271 0.07 -7.91 10.50
N LEU A 272 0.21 -9.10 9.92
CA LEU A 272 -0.17 -9.40 8.55
C LEU A 272 -1.62 -9.03 8.28
N VAL A 273 -2.55 -9.45 9.15
CA VAL A 273 -3.98 -9.17 8.97
C VAL A 273 -4.25 -7.67 8.93
N ILE A 274 -3.75 -6.90 9.90
CA ILE A 274 -4.04 -5.46 9.95
C ILE A 274 -3.34 -4.75 8.81
N TRP A 275 -2.03 -4.97 8.63
CA TRP A 275 -1.22 -4.27 7.63
C TRP A 275 -1.74 -4.50 6.21
N THR A 276 -1.89 -5.78 5.83
CA THR A 276 -2.28 -6.13 4.45
C THR A 276 -3.74 -5.78 4.18
N SER A 277 -4.66 -6.10 5.09
CA SER A 277 -6.08 -5.78 4.87
C SER A 277 -6.33 -4.27 4.82
N GLN A 278 -5.68 -3.49 5.70
CA GLN A 278 -5.76 -2.03 5.67
C GLN A 278 -5.29 -1.48 4.33
N HIS A 279 -4.15 -1.97 3.84
CA HIS A 279 -3.61 -1.59 2.53
C HIS A 279 -4.61 -1.86 1.40
N TRP A 280 -5.17 -3.07 1.36
CA TRP A 280 -6.06 -3.52 0.29
C TRP A 280 -7.39 -2.75 0.29
N ILE A 281 -7.99 -2.56 1.47
CA ILE A 281 -9.24 -1.80 1.64
C ILE A 281 -9.00 -0.35 1.19
N LEU A 282 -7.95 0.30 1.69
CA LEU A 282 -7.63 1.69 1.33
C LEU A 282 -7.41 1.85 -0.18
N ALA A 283 -6.61 0.96 -0.79
CA ALA A 283 -6.31 1.00 -2.21
C ALA A 283 -7.58 0.80 -3.06
N THR A 284 -8.44 -0.15 -2.70
CA THR A 284 -9.71 -0.42 -3.38
C THR A 284 -10.66 0.78 -3.28
N GLY A 285 -10.75 1.40 -2.09
CA GLY A 285 -11.52 2.62 -1.88
C GLY A 285 -11.03 3.75 -2.78
N LEU A 286 -9.73 4.04 -2.77
CA LEU A 286 -9.12 5.06 -3.64
C LEU A 286 -9.35 4.77 -5.11
N ALA A 287 -9.18 3.53 -5.56
CA ALA A 287 -9.40 3.11 -6.93
C ALA A 287 -10.84 3.32 -7.39
N SER A 288 -11.81 3.08 -6.51
CA SER A 288 -13.22 3.31 -6.82
C SER A 288 -13.59 4.78 -6.97
N GLN A 289 -12.89 5.66 -6.24
CA GLN A 289 -13.27 7.06 -6.16
C GLN A 289 -12.54 7.95 -7.16
N THR A 290 -11.33 7.56 -7.52
CA THR A 290 -10.45 8.27 -8.46
C THR A 290 -11.12 8.56 -9.82
N PRO A 291 -11.80 7.61 -10.48
CA PRO A 291 -12.41 7.86 -11.79
C PRO A 291 -13.85 8.38 -11.70
N SER A 292 -14.39 8.59 -10.51
CA SER A 292 -15.81 8.95 -10.29
C SER A 292 -16.24 10.27 -10.94
N ALA A 293 -15.28 11.15 -11.22
CA ALA A 293 -15.46 12.46 -11.84
C ALA A 293 -14.60 12.62 -13.11
N GLU A 294 -14.22 11.50 -13.73
CA GLU A 294 -13.47 11.52 -14.98
C GLU A 294 -14.30 12.12 -16.13
N PRO A 295 -13.67 12.74 -17.14
CA PRO A 295 -14.38 13.30 -18.28
C PRO A 295 -15.01 12.19 -19.13
N THR A 296 -16.18 12.48 -19.72
CA THR A 296 -16.83 11.57 -20.66
C THR A 296 -15.93 11.34 -21.88
N PRO A 297 -15.65 10.09 -22.29
CA PRO A 297 -14.82 9.80 -23.45
C PRO A 297 -15.51 10.28 -24.74
N THR A 298 -14.74 10.92 -25.60
CA THR A 298 -15.22 11.46 -26.89
C THR A 298 -15.41 10.40 -27.96
N THR A 299 -14.66 9.29 -27.90
CA THR A 299 -14.65 8.22 -28.92
C THR A 299 -14.46 6.83 -28.30
N GLY A 300 -14.91 5.79 -29.01
CA GLY A 300 -14.72 4.39 -28.65
C GLY A 300 -15.88 3.77 -27.85
N ILE A 301 -16.37 2.61 -28.28
CA ILE A 301 -17.49 1.90 -27.64
C ILE A 301 -17.06 1.34 -26.27
N VAL A 302 -15.90 0.67 -26.21
CA VAL A 302 -15.35 0.10 -24.98
C VAL A 302 -15.14 1.19 -23.93
N ARG A 303 -14.57 2.33 -24.31
CA ARG A 303 -14.34 3.47 -23.41
C ARG A 303 -15.64 4.02 -22.83
N ARG A 304 -16.69 4.17 -23.65
CA ARG A 304 -18.01 4.62 -23.18
C ARG A 304 -18.64 3.61 -22.22
N PHE A 305 -18.43 2.31 -22.44
CA PHE A 305 -18.88 1.27 -21.52
C PHE A 305 -18.14 1.37 -20.17
N LEU A 306 -16.80 1.40 -20.20
CA LEU A 306 -15.97 1.54 -19.00
C LEU A 306 -16.29 2.81 -18.22
N HIS A 307 -16.49 3.94 -18.91
CA HIS A 307 -16.87 5.19 -18.27
C HIS A 307 -18.18 5.09 -17.49
N ARG A 308 -19.21 4.40 -18.02
CA ARG A 308 -20.48 4.17 -17.29
C ARG A 308 -20.27 3.37 -16.01
N LEU A 309 -19.26 2.50 -15.96
CA LEU A 309 -18.88 1.76 -14.76
C LEU A 309 -18.09 2.68 -13.81
N ASN A 310 -17.08 3.38 -14.31
CA ASN A 310 -16.17 4.24 -13.57
C ASN A 310 -16.84 5.37 -12.80
N VAL A 311 -17.86 6.02 -13.38
CA VAL A 311 -18.61 7.10 -12.70
C VAL A 311 -19.45 6.60 -11.52
N ARG A 312 -19.53 5.27 -11.32
CA ARG A 312 -20.24 4.63 -10.21
C ARG A 312 -19.22 3.94 -9.29
N PRO A 313 -18.74 4.60 -8.22
CA PRO A 313 -17.72 4.03 -7.35
C PRO A 313 -18.06 2.63 -6.81
N TRP A 314 -19.33 2.39 -6.46
CA TRP A 314 -19.77 1.07 -5.98
C TRP A 314 -19.59 -0.03 -7.03
N ALA A 315 -19.75 0.29 -8.32
CA ALA A 315 -19.60 -0.67 -9.40
C ALA A 315 -18.13 -1.01 -9.64
N VAL A 316 -17.23 -0.04 -9.46
CA VAL A 316 -15.77 -0.29 -9.48
C VAL A 316 -15.36 -1.19 -8.31
N VAL A 317 -15.85 -0.93 -7.09
CA VAL A 317 -15.59 -1.82 -5.94
C VAL A 317 -16.07 -3.24 -6.22
N LEU A 318 -17.31 -3.39 -6.69
CA LEU A 318 -17.88 -4.70 -7.01
C LEU A 318 -17.07 -5.41 -8.10
N LEU A 319 -16.66 -4.70 -9.15
CA LEU A 319 -15.81 -5.25 -10.20
C LEU A 319 -14.48 -5.77 -9.62
N LEU A 320 -13.79 -4.97 -8.81
CA LEU A 320 -12.51 -5.36 -8.22
C LEU A 320 -12.66 -6.54 -7.25
N MET A 321 -13.74 -6.59 -6.47
CA MET A 321 -14.06 -7.72 -5.59
C MET A 321 -14.35 -9.00 -6.37
N LEU A 322 -15.16 -8.91 -7.44
CA LEU A 322 -15.46 -10.06 -8.29
C LEU A 322 -14.22 -10.57 -8.99
N LEU A 323 -13.39 -9.67 -9.55
CA LEU A 323 -12.10 -10.05 -10.12
C LEU A 323 -11.21 -10.73 -9.06
N SER A 324 -11.23 -10.23 -7.82
CA SER A 324 -10.47 -10.84 -6.73
C SER A 324 -10.91 -12.27 -6.46
N LEU A 325 -12.22 -12.50 -6.32
CA LEU A 325 -12.79 -13.83 -6.08
C LEU A 325 -12.56 -14.79 -7.25
N MET A 326 -12.72 -14.32 -8.49
CA MET A 326 -12.56 -15.15 -9.69
C MET A 326 -11.10 -15.55 -9.93
N LEU A 327 -10.15 -14.68 -9.59
CA LEU A 327 -8.73 -14.92 -9.79
C LEU A 327 -8.05 -15.57 -8.58
N LEU A 328 -8.70 -15.58 -7.41
CA LEU A 328 -8.16 -16.19 -6.19
C LEU A 328 -7.69 -17.64 -6.42
N PRO A 329 -8.47 -18.53 -7.05
CA PRO A 329 -8.01 -19.90 -7.29
C PRO A 329 -6.80 -19.98 -8.22
N VAL A 330 -6.63 -19.02 -9.14
CA VAL A 330 -5.49 -19.05 -10.09
C VAL A 330 -4.20 -18.65 -9.39
N PHE A 331 -4.26 -17.67 -8.49
CA PHE A 331 -3.08 -17.14 -7.81
C PHE A 331 -2.78 -17.83 -6.47
N GLU A 332 -3.74 -18.50 -5.83
CA GLU A 332 -3.53 -19.29 -4.59
C GLU A 332 -3.21 -20.77 -4.84
N VAL A 333 -3.70 -21.39 -5.94
CA VAL A 333 -3.43 -22.82 -6.20
C VAL A 333 -1.94 -23.09 -6.48
N GLU A 334 -1.16 -22.07 -6.83
CA GLU A 334 0.30 -22.18 -6.93
C GLU A 334 1.01 -22.14 -5.55
N ALA A 335 0.37 -21.60 -4.51
CA ALA A 335 0.94 -21.53 -3.15
C ALA A 335 0.62 -22.77 -2.29
N ASN A 336 -0.51 -23.45 -2.57
CA ASN A 336 -0.98 -24.63 -1.82
C ASN A 336 -0.62 -25.99 -2.45
N ARG A 337 0.29 -26.05 -3.42
CA ARG A 337 0.85 -27.34 -3.92
C ARG A 337 1.89 -27.89 -2.94
N GLU A 338 1.47 -28.12 -1.70
CA GLU A 338 2.10 -29.11 -0.85
C GLU A 338 1.86 -30.48 -1.51
N THR A 339 2.91 -31.16 -1.97
CA THR A 339 2.94 -32.52 -2.58
C THR A 339 2.70 -32.64 -4.10
N GLY A 340 3.59 -32.10 -4.93
CA GLY A 340 3.64 -32.46 -6.35
C GLY A 340 5.02 -32.34 -6.97
N THR A 341 5.73 -33.46 -7.09
CA THR A 341 6.96 -33.63 -7.87
C THR A 341 6.83 -33.08 -9.29
N TYR A 342 7.83 -32.30 -9.71
CA TYR A 342 8.42 -32.42 -11.05
C TYR A 342 9.93 -32.50 -10.91
#